data_AF-G3BBY3-F1
#
_entry.id   AF-G3BBY3-F1
#
_cell.length_a   1.000
_cell.length_b   1.000
_cell.length_c   1.000
_cell.angle_alpha   90.00
_cell.angle_beta   90.00
_cell.angle_gamma   90.00
#
_symmetry.space_group_name_H-M   'P 1'
#
loop_
_entity.id
_entity.type
_entity.pdbx_description
1 polymer ?
#
loop_
_entity_poly.entity_id
_entity_poly.type
_entity_poly.pdbx_seq_one_letter_code
_entity_poly.pdbx_strand_id
1 'polypeptide(L)'
;MPVPFEGLIPYTIMGMFFGLAGHGVGFIRYWDNGWKNDRFNLDEYDQKMMQRDFLLTGIKRGQTSEAVAPEHFKTAQTELQRYYTPYRDQFFSFRERLYRGYVTGNWEFE
;
A
#
# COMPACT_ATOMS: atom_id res chain seq x y z
N MET A 1 3.39 47.34 21.61
CA MET A 1 2.03 46.85 21.35
C MET A 1 2.01 45.35 21.53
N PRO A 2 1.14 44.78 22.40
CA PRO A 2 1.04 43.33 22.58
C PRO A 2 0.55 42.65 21.28
N VAL A 3 0.91 41.39 21.09
CA VAL A 3 0.56 40.60 19.90
C VAL A 3 -0.96 40.42 19.81
N PRO A 4 -1.60 40.60 18.63
CA PRO A 4 -3.04 40.41 18.46
C PRO A 4 -3.40 38.92 18.46
N PHE A 5 -3.76 38.38 19.62
CA PHE A 5 -3.99 36.94 19.82
C PHE A 5 -5.23 36.43 19.05
N GLU A 6 -6.27 37.25 18.92
CA GLU A 6 -7.49 36.93 18.18
C GLU A 6 -7.20 36.65 16.70
N GLY A 7 -6.22 37.36 16.13
CA GLY A 7 -5.74 37.12 14.78
C GLY A 7 -4.94 35.82 14.63
N LEU A 8 -4.37 35.29 15.71
CA LEU A 8 -3.59 34.04 15.72
C LEU A 8 -4.43 32.78 15.93
N ILE A 9 -5.66 32.92 16.47
CA ILE A 9 -6.56 31.79 16.71
C ILE A 9 -6.84 31.01 15.42
N PRO A 10 -7.22 31.64 14.28
CA PRO A 10 -7.44 30.90 13.03
C PRO A 10 -6.20 30.14 12.56
N TYR A 11 -5.02 30.75 12.64
CA TYR A 11 -3.76 30.10 12.26
C TYR A 11 -3.41 28.93 13.16
N THR A 12 -3.69 29.04 14.46
CA THR A 12 -3.47 27.96 15.43
C THR A 12 -4.39 26.78 15.15
N ILE A 13 -5.66 27.04 14.85
CA ILE A 13 -6.65 26.00 14.50
C ILE A 13 -6.22 25.29 13.21
N MET A 14 -5.83 26.06 12.17
CA MET A 14 -5.33 25.48 10.93
C MET A 14 -4.09 24.61 11.17
N GLY A 15 -3.10 25.14 11.91
CA GLY A 15 -1.89 24.39 12.27
C GLY A 15 -2.18 23.11 13.05
N MET A 16 -3.13 23.16 13.99
CA MET A 16 -3.57 21.99 14.74
C MET A 16 -4.16 20.92 13.82
N PHE A 17 -5.07 21.27 12.91
CA PHE A 17 -5.67 20.29 12.00
C PHE A 17 -4.65 19.68 11.03
N PHE A 18 -3.73 20.48 10.49
CA PHE A 18 -2.65 19.96 9.65
C PHE A 18 -1.72 19.04 10.44
N GLY A 19 -1.36 19.42 11.68
CA GLY A 19 -0.55 18.59 12.57
C GLY A 19 -1.22 17.27 12.91
N LEU A 20 -2.51 17.31 13.27
CA LEU A 20 -3.32 16.13 13.58
C LEU A 20 -3.41 15.18 12.38
N ALA A 21 -3.72 15.72 11.18
CA ALA A 21 -3.82 14.90 9.97
C ALA A 21 -2.47 14.28 9.59
N GLY A 22 -1.39 15.08 9.59
CA GLY A 22 -0.05 14.62 9.25
C GLY A 22 0.47 13.54 10.21
N HIS A 23 0.39 13.79 11.52
CA HIS A 23 0.79 12.80 12.52
C HIS A 23 -0.13 11.58 12.53
N GLY A 24 -1.45 11.77 12.34
CA GLY A 24 -2.41 10.68 12.32
C GLY A 24 -2.13 9.68 11.20
N VAL A 25 -1.95 10.17 9.96
CA VAL A 25 -1.61 9.31 8.82
C VAL A 25 -0.23 8.66 9.00
N GLY A 26 0.76 9.43 9.47
CA GLY A 26 2.10 8.90 9.75
C GLY A 26 2.10 7.77 10.78
N PHE A 27 1.31 7.92 11.85
CA PHE A 27 1.19 6.91 12.91
C PHE A 27 0.52 5.63 12.42
N ILE A 28 -0.58 5.74 11.66
CA ILE A 28 -1.27 4.57 11.09
C ILE A 28 -0.30 3.79 10.18
N ARG A 29 0.42 4.48 9.28
CA ARG A 29 1.40 3.83 8.40
C ARG A 29 2.55 3.18 9.17
N TYR A 30 3.02 3.82 10.24
CA TYR A 30 4.06 3.27 11.09
C TYR A 30 3.61 1.98 11.79
N TRP A 31 2.35 1.95 12.25
CA TRP A 31 1.74 0.76 12.84
C TRP A 31 1.56 -0.34 11.80
N ASP A 32 0.96 -0.05 10.63
CA ASP A 32 0.76 -1.01 9.55
C ASP A 32 2.08 -1.62 9.03
N ASN A 33 3.17 -0.84 9.09
CA ASN A 33 4.50 -1.29 8.72
C ASN A 33 5.22 -2.10 9.82
N GLY A 34 4.52 -2.47 10.89
CA GLY A 34 5.08 -3.26 11.98
C GLY A 34 6.13 -2.49 12.78
N TRP A 35 5.81 -1.24 13.13
CA TRP A 35 6.69 -0.35 13.90
C TRP A 35 7.96 0.06 13.15
N LYS A 36 7.86 0.18 11.83
CA LYS A 36 8.95 0.63 10.96
C LYS A 36 8.49 1.84 10.15
N ASN A 37 9.41 2.78 9.93
CA ASN A 37 9.15 3.94 9.09
C ASN A 37 8.77 3.53 7.66
N ASP A 38 7.98 4.35 7.01
CA ASP A 38 7.57 4.14 5.62
C ASP A 38 8.78 4.31 4.67
N ARG A 39 8.84 3.51 3.60
CA ARG A 39 9.89 3.63 2.58
C ARG A 39 9.43 4.55 1.46
N PHE A 40 10.28 5.48 1.06
CA PHE A 40 10.04 6.39 -0.06
C PHE A 40 11.10 6.15 -1.14
N ASN A 41 10.77 6.54 -2.38
CA ASN A 41 11.67 6.41 -3.54
C ASN A 41 12.17 4.97 -3.78
N LEU A 42 11.24 4.02 -3.77
CA LEU A 42 11.51 2.60 -4.02
C LEU A 42 11.79 2.35 -5.51
N ASP A 43 12.95 1.81 -5.83
CA ASP A 43 13.27 1.37 -7.18
C ASP A 43 12.69 -0.03 -7.49
N GLU A 44 12.91 -0.53 -8.71
CA GLU A 44 12.42 -1.86 -9.11
C GLU A 44 13.09 -2.99 -8.29
N TYR A 45 14.36 -2.79 -7.90
CA TYR A 45 15.09 -3.76 -7.10
C TYR A 45 14.52 -3.85 -5.69
N ASP A 46 14.25 -2.71 -5.06
CA ASP A 46 13.65 -2.58 -3.73
C ASP A 46 12.27 -3.24 -3.69
N GLN A 47 11.46 -3.07 -4.73
CA GLN A 47 10.15 -3.72 -4.85
C GLN A 47 10.29 -5.25 -4.91
N LYS A 48 11.23 -5.76 -5.70
CA LYS A 48 11.52 -7.20 -5.78
C LYS A 48 12.05 -7.75 -4.45
N MET A 49 12.94 -7.02 -3.77
CA MET A 49 13.46 -7.41 -2.46
C MET A 49 12.38 -7.39 -1.38
N MET A 50 11.48 -6.40 -1.42
CA MET A 50 10.30 -6.35 -0.55
C MET A 50 9.38 -7.55 -0.73
N GLN A 51 9.11 -7.92 -1.97
CA GLN A 51 8.32 -9.10 -2.28
C GLN A 51 9.02 -10.37 -1.78
N ARG A 52 10.33 -10.51 -2.02
CA ARG A 52 11.14 -11.60 -1.48
C ARG A 52 11.03 -11.69 0.05
N ASP A 53 11.19 -10.58 0.76
CA ASP A 53 11.13 -10.56 2.22
C ASP A 53 9.73 -10.94 2.74
N PHE A 54 8.68 -10.50 2.05
CA PHE A 54 7.31 -10.92 2.33
C PHE A 54 7.12 -12.42 2.12
N LEU A 55 7.66 -12.98 1.04
CA LEU A 55 7.59 -14.42 0.78
C LEU A 55 8.40 -15.25 1.79
N LEU A 56 9.49 -14.71 2.33
CA LEU A 56 10.31 -15.37 3.35
C LEU A 56 9.67 -15.36 4.74
N THR A 57 8.96 -14.28 5.09
CA THR A 57 8.47 -14.04 6.46
C THR A 57 6.96 -14.12 6.62
N GLY A 58 6.20 -14.03 5.51
CA GLY A 58 4.74 -13.91 5.52
C GLY A 58 4.20 -12.57 6.03
N ILE A 59 5.08 -11.63 6.39
CA ILE A 59 4.72 -10.34 7.01
C ILE A 59 5.22 -9.20 6.11
N LYS A 60 4.36 -8.21 5.81
CA LYS A 60 4.63 -7.11 4.85
C LYS A 60 5.98 -6.40 5.04
N ARG A 61 6.46 -6.30 6.28
CA ARG A 61 7.74 -5.66 6.66
C ARG A 61 8.61 -6.56 7.55
N GLY A 62 8.37 -7.86 7.51
CA GLY A 62 9.17 -8.85 8.24
C GLY A 62 10.61 -8.86 7.73
N GLN A 63 11.56 -9.03 8.65
CA GLN A 63 12.97 -9.25 8.32
C GLN A 63 13.43 -10.49 9.06
N THR A 64 14.23 -11.30 8.40
CA THR A 64 14.82 -12.51 8.97
C THR A 64 16.31 -12.54 8.65
N SER A 65 17.09 -13.05 9.59
CA SER A 65 18.55 -13.27 9.46
C SER A 65 18.90 -14.76 9.44
N GLU A 66 17.91 -15.63 9.31
CA GLU A 66 18.08 -17.08 9.21
C GLU A 66 18.94 -17.44 7.99
N ALA A 67 19.94 -18.31 8.18
CA ALA A 67 20.82 -18.74 7.09
C ALA A 67 20.11 -19.68 6.10
N VAL A 68 19.11 -20.44 6.57
CA VAL A 68 18.34 -21.40 5.77
C VAL A 68 16.92 -20.88 5.61
N ALA A 69 16.48 -20.73 4.36
CA ALA A 69 15.11 -20.31 4.06
C ALA A 69 14.09 -21.41 4.40
N PRO A 70 12.85 -21.05 4.77
CA PRO A 70 11.81 -22.03 5.05
C PRO A 70 11.39 -22.79 3.78
N GLU A 71 10.92 -24.02 3.95
CA GLU A 71 10.64 -24.92 2.82
C GLU A 71 9.60 -24.36 1.82
N HIS A 72 8.56 -23.69 2.34
CA HIS A 72 7.51 -23.08 1.53
C HIS A 72 8.02 -21.99 0.58
N PHE A 73 9.17 -21.38 0.86
CA PHE A 73 9.75 -20.34 0.02
C PHE A 73 10.06 -20.86 -1.39
N LYS A 74 10.36 -22.15 -1.54
CA LYS A 74 10.66 -22.79 -2.84
C LYS A 74 9.50 -22.73 -3.83
N THR A 75 8.26 -22.70 -3.34
CA THR A 75 7.04 -22.73 -4.17
C THR A 75 6.22 -21.43 -4.09
N ALA A 76 6.58 -20.52 -3.19
CA ALA A 76 5.82 -19.30 -2.92
C ALA A 76 5.73 -18.35 -4.12
N GLN A 77 6.75 -18.36 -4.99
CA GLN A 77 6.78 -17.56 -6.22
C GLN A 77 6.10 -18.30 -7.40
N THR A 78 4.88 -18.80 -7.20
CA THR A 78 4.12 -19.38 -8.31
C THR A 78 3.09 -18.37 -8.77
N GLU A 79 3.41 -17.62 -9.83
CA GLU A 79 2.40 -16.85 -10.55
C GLU A 79 1.70 -17.79 -11.54
N LEU A 80 0.42 -18.07 -11.30
CA LEU A 80 -0.41 -18.74 -12.30
C LEU A 80 -0.39 -17.88 -13.57
N GLN A 81 -0.01 -18.47 -14.72
CA GLN A 81 -0.01 -17.79 -16.00
C GLN A 81 -1.34 -17.05 -16.20
N ARG A 82 -1.27 -15.71 -16.16
CA ARG A 82 -2.43 -14.87 -16.47
C ARG A 82 -2.55 -14.81 -17.98
N TYR A 83 -3.61 -15.42 -18.53
CA TYR A 83 -3.89 -15.37 -19.96
C TYR A 83 -3.92 -13.91 -20.44
N TYR A 84 -3.08 -13.58 -21.43
CA TYR A 84 -3.14 -12.29 -22.11
C TYR A 84 -4.40 -12.27 -22.98
N THR A 85 -5.45 -11.63 -22.47
CA THR A 85 -6.62 -11.30 -23.28
C THR A 85 -6.45 -9.84 -23.73
N PRO A 86 -6.48 -9.54 -25.05
CA PRO A 86 -6.34 -8.17 -25.56
C PRO A 86 -7.47 -7.22 -25.11
N TYR A 87 -8.54 -7.77 -24.55
CA TYR A 87 -9.70 -7.08 -24.00
C TYR A 87 -9.67 -6.92 -22.48
N ARG A 88 -8.51 -7.09 -21.82
CA ARG A 88 -8.41 -7.04 -20.36
C ARG A 88 -8.92 -5.72 -19.76
N ASP A 89 -8.69 -4.62 -20.48
CA ASP A 89 -9.07 -3.26 -20.07
C ASP A 89 -10.01 -2.57 -21.08
N GLN A 90 -10.51 -3.32 -22.07
CA GLN A 90 -11.46 -2.82 -23.07
C GLN A 90 -12.82 -3.47 -22.83
N PHE A 91 -13.83 -2.63 -22.62
CA PHE A 91 -15.20 -3.08 -22.37
C PHE A 91 -16.10 -2.61 -23.50
N PHE A 92 -16.76 -3.54 -24.17
CA PHE A 92 -17.68 -3.20 -25.26
C PHE A 92 -19.12 -3.13 -24.77
N SER A 93 -19.43 -3.69 -23.60
CA SER A 93 -20.77 -3.63 -23.01
C SER A 93 -20.80 -3.65 -21.48
N PHE A 94 -21.87 -3.10 -20.90
CA PHE A 94 -22.15 -3.13 -19.46
C PHE A 94 -22.24 -4.55 -18.89
N ARG A 95 -22.71 -5.52 -19.70
CA ARG A 95 -22.79 -6.93 -19.33
C ARG A 95 -21.41 -7.53 -19.02
N GLU A 96 -20.40 -7.20 -19.82
CA GLU A 96 -19.02 -7.69 -19.62
C GLU A 96 -18.42 -7.14 -18.32
N ARG A 97 -18.69 -5.87 -18.00
CA ARG A 97 -18.27 -5.25 -16.72
C ARG A 97 -18.88 -5.95 -15.52
N LEU A 98 -20.19 -6.24 -15.55
CA LEU A 98 -20.86 -6.98 -14.49
C LEU A 98 -20.27 -8.39 -14.33
N TYR A 99 -20.12 -9.13 -15.43
CA TYR A 99 -19.57 -10.49 -15.40
C TYR A 99 -18.17 -10.51 -14.77
N ARG A 100 -17.30 -9.53 -15.08
CA ARG A 100 -15.97 -9.40 -14.45
C ARG A 100 -16.05 -9.14 -12.95
N GLY A 101 -16.94 -8.26 -12.49
CA GLY A 101 -17.13 -8.01 -11.06
C GLY A 101 -17.50 -9.29 -10.30
N TYR A 102 -18.41 -10.09 -10.88
CA TYR A 102 -18.82 -11.37 -10.30
C TYR A 102 -17.74 -12.46 -10.36
N VAL A 103 -16.97 -12.54 -11.44
CA VAL A 103 -15.98 -13.63 -11.65
C VAL A 103 -14.61 -13.32 -11.04
N THR A 104 -14.18 -12.05 -11.04
CA THR A 104 -12.83 -11.65 -10.65
C THR A 104 -12.77 -10.75 -9.42
N GLY A 105 -13.91 -10.27 -8.91
CA GLY A 105 -13.98 -9.37 -7.76
C GLY A 105 -13.56 -7.92 -8.04
N ASN A 106 -13.22 -7.60 -9.29
CA ASN A 106 -12.79 -6.25 -9.68
C ASN A 106 -13.99 -5.44 -10.19
N TRP A 107 -14.48 -4.52 -9.36
CA TRP A 107 -15.61 -3.62 -9.63
C TRP A 107 -15.09 -2.24 -10.05
N GLU A 108 -14.62 -2.12 -11.29
CA GLU A 108 -14.22 -0.82 -11.86
C GLU A 108 -15.43 -0.23 -12.59
N PHE A 109 -16.02 0.82 -12.01
CA PHE A 109 -17.17 1.56 -12.57
C PHE A 109 -16.78 2.88 -13.25
N GLU A 110 -15.49 3.22 -13.24
CA GLU A 110 -14.93 4.39 -13.94
C GLU A 110 -14.89 4.22 -15.47
#